data_AF-A0A661BZJ4-F1
#
_entry.id   AF-A0A661BZJ4-F1
#
_cell.length_a   1.000
_cell.length_b   1.000
_cell.length_c   1.000
_cell.angle_alpha   90.00
_cell.angle_beta   90.00
_cell.angle_gamma   90.00
#
_symmetry.space_group_name_H-M   'P 1'
#
loop_
_entity.id
_entity.type
_entity.pdbx_description
1 polymer ?
#
loop_
_entity_poly.entity_id
_entity_poly.type
_entity_poly.pdbx_seq_one_letter_code
_entity_poly.pdbx_strand_id
1 'polypeptide(L)'
;MSEVKSPIDRFNQRVRNNPVLATLIIVGSLIIALSTFTDAAKNLLSLIALDTRPDINRSWKAEVTYDWQNAKYMETFTFRGDGEELYGTASFLGKKRGILEGVIKKDKLLFITKTQEVLGDKEPRTSIHRYRGKYSEDRIEFIMQTENGYSEHEPVEFTAKKIVNE
;
A
#
# COMPACT_ATOMS: atom_id res chain seq x y z
N MET A 1 24.36 7.80 -68.37
CA MET A 1 23.47 7.89 -67.18
C MET A 1 24.24 7.32 -66.01
N SER A 2 24.58 8.14 -65.01
CA SER A 2 25.22 7.67 -63.78
C SER A 2 24.15 7.10 -62.85
N GLU A 3 24.32 5.85 -62.41
CA GLU A 3 23.50 5.26 -61.37
C GLU A 3 23.59 6.07 -60.08
N VAL A 4 22.47 6.68 -59.67
CA VAL A 4 22.38 7.39 -58.41
C VAL A 4 22.33 6.35 -57.30
N LYS A 5 23.46 6.11 -56.63
CA LYS A 5 23.53 5.19 -55.50
C LYS A 5 22.50 5.54 -54.43
N SER A 6 21.73 4.52 -54.03
CA SER A 6 20.74 4.61 -52.97
C SER A 6 21.38 5.15 -51.68
N PRO A 7 20.66 5.94 -50.88
CA PRO A 7 21.10 6.35 -49.55
C PRO A 7 21.55 5.17 -48.67
N ILE A 8 20.90 4.00 -48.83
CA ILE A 8 21.21 2.77 -48.09
C ILE A 8 22.55 2.18 -48.55
N ASP A 9 22.83 2.17 -49.84
CA ASP A 9 24.10 1.64 -50.38
C ASP A 9 25.29 2.47 -49.91
N ARG A 10 25.12 3.79 -49.85
CA ARG A 10 26.14 4.72 -49.31
C ARG A 10 26.38 4.50 -47.82
N PHE A 11 25.33 4.21 -47.05
CA PHE A 11 25.44 3.88 -45.63
C PHE A 11 26.19 2.56 -45.41
N ASN A 12 25.78 1.50 -46.11
CA ASN A 12 26.46 0.19 -46.04
C ASN A 12 27.94 0.29 -46.42
N GLN A 13 28.26 1.07 -47.45
CA GLN A 13 29.65 1.28 -47.87
C GLN A 13 30.48 2.03 -46.80
N ARG A 14 29.88 2.97 -46.06
CA ARG A 14 30.54 3.68 -44.94
C ARG A 14 30.80 2.76 -43.74
N VAL A 15 29.85 1.90 -43.39
CA VAL A 15 29.99 0.92 -42.29
C VAL A 15 31.09 -0.10 -42.62
N ARG A 16 31.15 -0.57 -43.87
CA ARG A 16 32.17 -1.54 -44.31
C ARG A 16 33.58 -0.96 -44.35
N ASN A 17 33.72 0.32 -44.66
CA ASN A 17 35.02 0.99 -44.80
C ASN A 17 35.54 1.62 -43.49
N ASN A 18 34.76 1.64 -42.41
CA ASN A 18 35.16 2.24 -41.14
C ASN A 18 34.90 1.29 -39.96
N PRO A 19 35.94 0.60 -39.44
CA PRO A 19 35.78 -0.34 -38.33
C PRO A 19 35.30 0.33 -37.04
N VAL A 20 35.64 1.60 -36.80
CA VAL A 20 35.18 2.35 -35.62
C VAL A 20 33.66 2.55 -35.66
N LEU A 21 33.12 2.86 -36.84
CA LEU A 21 31.68 3.04 -37.03
C LEU A 21 30.91 1.72 -36.80
N ALA A 22 31.45 0.59 -37.26
CA ALA A 22 30.87 -0.73 -37.03
C ALA A 22 30.82 -1.07 -35.53
N THR A 23 31.91 -0.81 -34.79
CA THR A 23 31.96 -1.05 -33.33
C THR A 23 30.94 -0.19 -32.58
N LEU A 24 30.80 1.09 -32.93
CA LEU A 24 29.81 1.99 -32.31
C LEU A 24 28.37 1.50 -32.52
N ILE A 25 28.05 0.97 -33.69
CA ILE A 25 26.73 0.40 -33.98
C ILE A 25 26.47 -0.84 -33.13
N ILE A 26 27.45 -1.76 -33.03
CA ILE A 26 27.33 -2.97 -32.22
C ILE A 26 27.11 -2.60 -30.75
N VAL A 27 27.94 -1.71 -30.21
CA VAL A 27 27.82 -1.26 -28.81
C VAL A 27 26.49 -0.56 -28.57
N GLY A 28 26.07 0.34 -29.46
CA GLY A 28 24.77 1.02 -29.37
C GLY A 28 23.60 0.05 -29.38
N SER A 29 23.63 -0.95 -30.28
CA SER A 29 22.59 -1.99 -30.35
C SER A 29 22.55 -2.86 -29.09
N LEU A 30 23.71 -3.17 -28.51
CA LEU A 30 23.82 -3.96 -27.28
C LEU A 30 23.29 -3.18 -26.07
N ILE A 31 23.59 -1.88 -25.96
CA ILE A 31 23.07 -1.02 -24.89
C ILE A 31 21.54 -0.93 -24.98
N ILE A 32 20.99 -0.72 -26.18
CA ILE A 32 19.54 -0.66 -26.40
C ILE A 32 18.87 -2.00 -26.02
N ALA A 33 19.45 -3.12 -26.44
CA ALA A 33 18.94 -4.45 -26.11
C ALA A 33 18.99 -4.74 -24.59
N LEU A 34 20.09 -4.39 -23.92
CA LEU A 34 20.23 -4.55 -22.47
C LEU A 34 19.28 -3.62 -21.69
N SER A 35 19.08 -2.38 -22.14
CA SER A 35 18.14 -1.44 -21.51
C SER A 35 16.71 -1.97 -21.60
N THR A 36 16.26 -2.35 -22.79
CA THR A 36 14.90 -2.87 -23.01
C THR A 36 14.64 -4.15 -22.23
N PHE A 37 15.61 -5.06 -22.16
CA PHE A 37 15.52 -6.27 -21.34
C PHE A 37 15.43 -5.94 -19.84
N THR A 38 16.27 -5.02 -19.36
CA THR A 38 16.28 -4.59 -17.96
C THR A 38 14.95 -3.94 -17.56
N ASP A 39 14.39 -3.10 -18.41
CA ASP A 39 13.12 -2.43 -18.15
C ASP A 39 11.95 -3.44 -18.19
N ALA A 40 11.96 -4.39 -19.12
CA ALA A 40 10.99 -5.47 -19.16
C ALA A 40 11.05 -6.37 -17.91
N ALA A 41 12.25 -6.73 -17.46
CA ALA A 41 12.45 -7.51 -16.24
C ALA A 41 11.98 -6.76 -14.99
N LYS A 42 12.29 -5.46 -14.87
CA LYS A 42 11.80 -4.60 -13.77
C LYS A 42 10.28 -4.50 -13.74
N ASN A 43 9.66 -4.34 -14.91
CA ASN A 43 8.20 -4.30 -15.02
C ASN A 43 7.56 -5.64 -14.67
N LEU A 44 8.14 -6.75 -15.08
CA LEU A 44 7.65 -8.08 -14.72
C LEU A 44 7.78 -8.32 -13.20
N LEU A 45 8.92 -7.95 -12.61
CA LEU A 45 9.15 -8.05 -11.17
C LEU A 45 8.22 -7.13 -10.38
N SER A 46 7.90 -5.93 -10.88
CA SER A 46 6.97 -5.02 -10.20
C SER A 46 5.54 -5.56 -10.22
N LEU A 47 5.12 -6.22 -11.30
CA LEU A 47 3.84 -6.93 -11.38
C LEU A 47 3.76 -8.07 -10.35
N ILE A 48 4.84 -8.85 -10.21
CA ILE A 48 4.88 -9.94 -9.22
C ILE A 48 4.91 -9.39 -7.78
N ALA A 49 5.63 -8.29 -7.54
CA ALA A 49 5.71 -7.66 -6.22
C ALA A 49 4.37 -7.01 -5.78
N LEU A 50 3.54 -6.58 -6.73
CA LEU A 50 2.20 -6.02 -6.47
C LEU A 50 1.22 -7.04 -5.89
N ASP A 51 1.42 -8.33 -6.14
CA ASP A 51 0.54 -9.41 -5.66
C ASP A 51 0.90 -9.93 -4.27
N THR A 52 2.05 -9.53 -3.72
CA THR A 52 2.42 -9.89 -2.35
C THR A 52 1.71 -8.99 -1.35
N ARG A 53 0.70 -9.55 -0.67
CA ARG A 53 0.04 -8.92 0.49
C ARG A 53 1.09 -8.43 1.50
N PRO A 54 0.98 -7.20 2.02
CA PRO A 54 1.88 -6.73 3.07
C PRO A 54 1.86 -7.64 4.30
N ASP A 55 2.98 -7.69 5.02
CA ASP A 55 3.16 -8.49 6.22
C ASP A 55 2.47 -7.87 7.45
N ILE A 56 1.15 -7.75 7.35
CA ILE A 56 0.25 -7.13 8.32
C ILE A 56 -0.35 -8.14 9.31
N ASN A 57 -0.30 -9.43 9.00
CA ASN A 57 -0.96 -10.50 9.76
C ASN A 57 -0.28 -10.75 11.12
N ARG A 58 -0.55 -9.89 12.10
CA ARG A 58 0.04 -9.87 13.44
C ARG A 58 -0.67 -8.87 14.33
N SER A 59 -0.12 -8.70 15.53
CA SER A 59 -0.54 -7.67 16.47
C SER A 59 0.23 -6.37 16.30
N TRP A 60 -0.50 -5.27 16.39
CA TRP A 60 -0.05 -3.89 16.30
C TRP A 60 -0.57 -3.13 17.50
N LYS A 61 0.20 -2.15 17.98
CA LYS A 61 -0.16 -1.35 19.14
C LYS A 61 -0.06 0.13 18.81
N ALA A 62 -1.07 0.90 19.19
CA ALA A 62 -1.11 2.34 19.02
C ALA A 62 -1.47 3.02 20.33
N GLU A 63 -0.93 4.21 20.52
CA GLU A 63 -1.44 5.15 21.51
C GLU A 63 -2.43 6.05 20.78
N VAL A 64 -3.70 6.02 21.20
CA VAL A 64 -4.79 6.76 20.57
C VAL A 64 -5.28 7.81 21.55
N THR A 65 -5.29 9.07 21.11
CA THR A 65 -5.91 10.18 21.83
C THR A 65 -7.20 10.54 21.10
N TYR A 66 -8.34 10.24 21.70
CA TYR A 66 -9.63 10.61 21.12
C TYR A 66 -9.92 12.11 21.32
N ASP A 67 -10.94 12.61 20.63
CA ASP A 67 -11.30 14.03 20.52
C ASP A 67 -11.94 14.62 21.80
N TRP A 68 -12.17 13.82 22.83
CA TRP A 68 -12.68 14.30 24.13
C TRP A 68 -11.63 14.27 25.25
N GLN A 69 -11.92 14.98 26.33
CA GLN A 69 -10.99 15.20 27.44
C GLN A 69 -10.51 13.87 28.08
N ASN A 70 -9.20 13.76 28.34
CA ASN A 70 -8.55 12.63 29.02
C ASN A 70 -8.75 11.27 28.34
N ALA A 71 -8.96 11.27 27.02
CA ALA A 71 -9.29 10.07 26.26
C ALA A 71 -8.08 9.41 25.60
N LYS A 72 -7.06 9.08 26.41
CA LYS A 72 -5.82 8.47 25.92
C LYS A 72 -5.78 6.98 26.24
N TYR A 73 -5.68 6.13 25.21
CA TYR A 73 -5.74 4.68 25.35
C TYR A 73 -4.65 3.98 24.55
N MET A 74 -4.16 2.87 25.10
CA MET A 74 -3.32 1.93 24.34
C MET A 74 -4.21 0.93 23.64
N GLU A 75 -4.39 1.11 22.34
CA GLU A 75 -5.18 0.21 21.50
C GLU A 75 -4.31 -0.87 20.86
N THR A 76 -4.88 -2.06 20.71
CA THR A 76 -4.27 -3.23 20.09
C THR A 76 -5.12 -3.70 18.92
N PHE A 77 -4.46 -3.89 17.78
CA PHE A 77 -5.05 -4.39 16.54
C PHE A 77 -4.41 -5.72 16.21
N THR A 78 -5.20 -6.76 15.98
CA THR A 78 -4.72 -8.07 15.54
C THR A 78 -5.35 -8.36 14.19
N PHE A 79 -4.52 -8.40 13.16
CA PHE A 79 -4.94 -8.64 11.79
C PHE A 79 -4.60 -10.05 11.34
N ARG A 80 -5.48 -10.62 10.53
CA ARG A 80 -5.34 -11.91 9.86
C ARG A 80 -6.03 -11.84 8.48
N GLY A 81 -5.75 -12.82 7.65
CA GLY A 81 -6.37 -12.97 6.33
C GLY A 81 -5.37 -13.33 5.24
N ASP A 82 -5.88 -13.57 4.05
CA ASP A 82 -5.13 -13.88 2.84
C ASP A 82 -5.66 -13.02 1.68
N GLY A 83 -4.88 -12.94 0.59
CA GLY A 83 -5.22 -12.09 -0.55
C GLY A 83 -5.59 -10.66 -0.14
N GLU A 84 -6.82 -10.24 -0.45
CA GLU A 84 -7.40 -8.95 -0.05
C GLU A 84 -8.22 -9.01 1.24
N GLU A 85 -8.58 -10.17 1.77
CA GLU A 85 -9.46 -10.28 2.94
C GLU A 85 -8.75 -9.86 4.22
N LEU A 86 -9.39 -9.06 5.08
CA LEU A 86 -8.84 -8.66 6.37
C LEU A 86 -9.86 -8.94 7.47
N TYR A 87 -9.46 -9.74 8.46
CA TYR A 87 -10.29 -10.01 9.64
C TYR A 87 -9.44 -10.01 10.90
N GLY A 88 -10.10 -10.05 12.07
CA GLY A 88 -9.45 -10.05 13.36
C GLY A 88 -10.12 -9.09 14.33
N THR A 89 -9.33 -8.40 15.15
CA THR A 89 -9.85 -7.49 16.19
C THR A 89 -9.14 -6.16 16.19
N ALA A 90 -9.90 -5.08 16.38
CA ALA A 90 -9.37 -3.76 16.72
C ALA A 90 -9.98 -3.35 18.07
N SER A 91 -9.15 -2.95 19.03
CA SER A 91 -9.69 -2.47 20.30
C SER A 91 -10.17 -1.02 20.20
N PHE A 92 -11.20 -0.73 20.99
CA PHE A 92 -11.73 0.62 21.19
C PHE A 92 -12.01 0.79 22.68
N LEU A 93 -11.37 1.80 23.28
CA LEU A 93 -11.33 2.04 24.72
C LEU A 93 -10.82 0.81 25.48
N GLY A 94 -9.77 0.16 24.92
CA GLY A 94 -9.16 -1.05 25.48
C GLY A 94 -9.98 -2.35 25.33
N LYS A 95 -11.20 -2.29 24.78
CA LYS A 95 -12.04 -3.48 24.55
C LYS A 95 -11.94 -3.94 23.10
N LYS A 96 -11.66 -5.23 22.89
CA LYS A 96 -11.58 -5.83 21.54
C LYS A 96 -12.93 -5.79 20.82
N ARG A 97 -12.94 -5.30 19.59
CA ARG A 97 -14.09 -5.32 18.67
C ARG A 97 -13.72 -6.13 17.44
N GLY A 98 -14.68 -6.90 16.92
CA GLY A 98 -14.50 -7.63 15.68
C GLY A 98 -14.35 -6.68 14.51
N ILE A 99 -13.38 -6.97 13.64
CA ILE A 99 -13.22 -6.30 12.35
C ILE A 99 -14.35 -6.77 11.42
N LEU A 100 -15.03 -5.83 10.78
CA LEU A 100 -16.04 -6.06 9.76
C LEU A 100 -15.63 -5.36 8.47
N GLU A 101 -16.09 -5.87 7.32
CA GLU A 101 -15.85 -5.29 5.99
C GLU A 101 -14.35 -5.04 5.72
N GLY A 102 -13.50 -5.87 6.32
CA GLY A 102 -12.07 -5.66 6.29
C GLY A 102 -11.49 -6.08 4.94
N VAL A 103 -10.74 -5.16 4.33
CA VAL A 103 -10.04 -5.37 3.07
C VAL A 103 -8.66 -4.72 3.12
N ILE A 104 -7.69 -5.34 2.46
CA ILE A 104 -6.37 -4.76 2.18
C ILE A 104 -6.12 -4.76 0.68
N LYS A 105 -5.67 -3.63 0.16
CA LYS A 105 -5.29 -3.43 -1.24
C LYS A 105 -3.97 -2.70 -1.28
N LYS A 106 -2.93 -3.39 -1.76
CA LYS A 106 -1.55 -2.88 -1.72
C LYS A 106 -1.19 -2.46 -0.29
N ASP A 107 -0.82 -1.20 -0.08
CA ASP A 107 -0.46 -0.59 1.20
C ASP A 107 -1.66 -0.05 2.00
N LYS A 108 -2.90 -0.15 1.48
CA LYS A 108 -4.08 0.42 2.12
C LYS A 108 -4.94 -0.64 2.74
N LEU A 109 -5.37 -0.41 3.98
CA LEU A 109 -6.35 -1.23 4.66
C LEU A 109 -7.59 -0.40 5.01
N LEU A 110 -8.75 -1.04 4.92
CA LEU A 110 -10.05 -0.46 5.20
C LEU A 110 -10.82 -1.47 6.03
N PHE A 111 -11.44 -1.01 7.12
CA PHE A 111 -12.37 -1.84 7.88
C PHE A 111 -13.27 -0.99 8.76
N ILE A 112 -14.29 -1.62 9.34
CA ILE A 112 -15.12 -1.00 10.37
C ILE A 112 -15.15 -1.84 11.65
N THR A 113 -15.41 -1.18 12.77
CA THR A 113 -15.91 -1.85 13.98
C THR A 113 -17.21 -1.18 14.43
N LYS A 114 -17.94 -1.84 15.33
CA LYS A 114 -19.20 -1.33 15.88
C LYS A 114 -19.18 -1.36 17.40
N THR A 115 -19.79 -0.36 18.02
CA THR A 115 -20.05 -0.30 19.45
C THR A 115 -21.50 0.10 19.71
N GLN A 116 -21.99 -0.18 20.92
CA GLN A 116 -23.30 0.30 21.38
C GLN A 116 -23.07 1.52 22.28
N GLU A 117 -23.75 2.61 21.96
CA GLU A 117 -23.78 3.84 22.75
C GLU A 117 -25.14 3.92 23.45
N VAL A 118 -25.10 4.04 24.78
CA VAL A 118 -26.29 4.14 25.63
C VAL A 118 -26.26 5.51 26.29
N LEU A 119 -27.33 6.28 26.14
CA LEU A 119 -27.44 7.64 26.69
C LEU A 119 -28.70 7.76 27.55
N GLY A 120 -28.53 7.59 28.86
CA GLY A 120 -29.63 7.60 29.82
C GLY A 120 -30.68 6.53 29.48
N ASP A 121 -31.95 6.93 29.44
CA ASP A 121 -33.08 6.05 29.12
C ASP A 121 -33.40 5.99 27.61
N LYS A 122 -32.53 6.51 26.74
CA LYS A 122 -32.75 6.46 25.28
C LYS A 122 -32.36 5.08 24.72
N GLU A 123 -33.04 4.71 23.63
CA GLU A 123 -32.76 3.48 22.88
C GLU A 123 -31.30 3.41 22.41
N PRO A 124 -30.56 2.33 22.69
CA PRO A 124 -29.16 2.19 22.30
C PRO A 124 -28.93 2.48 20.82
N ARG A 125 -27.87 3.25 20.51
CA ARG A 125 -27.44 3.50 19.14
C ARG A 125 -26.19 2.71 18.82
N THR A 126 -26.12 2.22 17.58
CA THR A 126 -24.92 1.55 17.08
C THR A 126 -24.01 2.58 16.44
N SER A 127 -22.89 2.87 17.11
CA SER A 127 -21.82 3.71 16.57
C SER A 127 -20.91 2.87 15.68
N ILE A 128 -20.56 3.43 14.52
CA ILE A 128 -19.69 2.78 13.54
C ILE A 128 -18.35 3.50 13.52
N HIS A 129 -17.26 2.77 13.71
CA HIS A 129 -15.90 3.30 13.64
C HIS A 129 -15.27 2.83 12.34
N ARG A 130 -15.06 3.75 11.39
CA ARG A 130 -14.43 3.46 10.09
C ARG A 130 -12.95 3.74 10.17
N TYR A 131 -12.13 2.75 9.84
CA TYR A 131 -10.68 2.84 9.84
C TYR A 131 -10.17 2.84 8.40
N ARG A 132 -9.32 3.82 8.10
CA ARG A 132 -8.48 3.86 6.90
C ARG A 132 -7.04 3.81 7.37
N GLY A 133 -6.32 2.77 6.97
CA GLY A 133 -4.92 2.60 7.33
C GLY A 133 -4.02 2.61 6.11
N LYS A 134 -2.83 3.18 6.24
CA LYS A 134 -1.73 3.07 5.29
C LYS A 134 -0.57 2.35 5.95
N TYR A 135 -0.24 1.17 5.44
CA TYR A 135 0.86 0.34 5.88
C TYR A 135 2.18 0.83 5.28
N SER A 136 3.20 0.97 6.12
CA SER A 136 4.57 1.27 5.72
C SER A 136 5.51 0.45 6.59
N GLU A 137 6.02 -0.67 6.07
CA GLU A 137 7.01 -1.56 6.70
C GLU A 137 6.77 -1.94 8.19
N ASP A 138 7.09 -1.03 9.12
CA ASP A 138 7.04 -1.22 10.57
C ASP A 138 5.84 -0.54 11.26
N ARG A 139 5.04 0.23 10.52
CA ARG A 139 3.94 1.04 11.05
C ARG A 139 2.71 1.02 10.17
N ILE A 140 1.58 1.38 10.79
CA ILE A 140 0.33 1.67 10.10
C ILE A 140 -0.17 3.02 10.56
N GLU A 141 -0.29 3.95 9.63
CA GLU A 141 -0.90 5.26 9.84
C GLU A 141 -2.41 5.11 9.68
N PHE A 142 -3.16 5.39 10.74
CA PHE A 142 -4.62 5.26 10.77
C PHE A 142 -5.30 6.60 10.82
N ILE A 143 -6.44 6.66 10.13
CA ILE A 143 -7.49 7.65 10.34
C ILE A 143 -8.74 6.88 10.73
N MET A 144 -9.30 7.19 11.90
CA MET A 144 -10.56 6.66 12.39
C MET A 144 -11.63 7.73 12.37
N GLN A 145 -12.78 7.43 11.76
CA GLN A 145 -13.98 8.27 11.83
C GLN A 145 -15.07 7.52 12.58
N THR A 146 -15.67 8.15 13.60
CA THR A 146 -16.86 7.62 14.27
C THR A 146 -18.11 8.28 13.70
N GLU A 147 -19.12 7.47 13.39
CA GLU A 147 -20.38 7.89 12.78
C GLU A 147 -21.56 7.22 13.50
N ASN A 148 -22.76 7.78 13.32
CA ASN A 148 -24.04 7.16 13.70
C ASN A 148 -24.29 7.00 15.22
N GLY A 149 -23.41 7.55 16.06
CA GLY A 149 -23.59 7.65 17.51
C GLY A 149 -24.53 8.77 17.93
N TYR A 150 -24.55 9.11 19.23
CA TYR A 150 -25.24 10.31 19.71
C TYR A 150 -24.40 11.58 19.59
N SER A 151 -23.07 11.43 19.55
CA SER A 151 -22.13 12.54 19.45
C SER A 151 -21.45 12.55 18.08
N GLU A 152 -21.17 13.74 17.57
CA GLU A 152 -20.30 13.94 16.42
C GLU A 152 -18.85 13.93 16.88
N HIS A 153 -17.98 13.32 16.09
CA HIS A 153 -16.56 13.16 16.39
C HIS A 153 -15.71 13.59 15.21
N GLU A 154 -14.61 14.29 15.48
CA GLU A 154 -13.61 14.59 14.47
C GLU A 154 -12.83 13.32 14.08
N PRO A 155 -12.26 13.26 12.86
CA PRO A 155 -11.35 12.18 12.51
C PRO A 155 -10.16 12.11 13.48
N VAL A 156 -9.90 10.92 14.01
CA VAL A 156 -8.77 10.67 14.91
C VAL A 156 -7.64 10.02 14.14
N GLU A 157 -6.48 10.67 14.10
CA GLU A 157 -5.27 10.16 13.46
C GLU A 157 -4.31 9.56 14.50
N PHE A 158 -3.74 8.40 14.19
CA PHE A 158 -2.76 7.75 15.06
C PHE A 158 -1.89 6.76 14.30
N THR A 159 -0.76 6.38 14.89
CA THR A 159 0.17 5.41 14.29
C THR A 159 0.24 4.16 15.15
N ALA A 160 -0.06 3.01 14.55
CA ALA A 160 0.18 1.70 15.15
C ALA A 160 1.56 1.18 14.76
N LYS A 161 2.28 0.61 15.73
CA LYS A 161 3.58 -0.04 15.52
C LYS A 161 3.46 -1.54 15.72
N LYS A 162 4.29 -2.30 15.01
CA LYS A 162 4.40 -3.75 15.19
C LYS A 162 4.77 -4.06 16.65
N ILE A 163 4.06 -5.02 17.25
CA ILE A 163 4.47 -5.58 18.54
C ILE A 163 5.60 -6.58 18.26
N VAL A 164 6.80 -6.27 18.74
CA VAL A 164 7.88 -7.25 18.85
C VAL A 164 7.62 -7.97 20.16
N ASN A 165 7.25 -9.26 20.10
CA ASN A 165 7.24 -10.05 21.32
C ASN A 165 8.70 -10.17 21.80
N GLU A 166 8.97 -9.77 23.04
CA GLU A 166 10.19 -10.14 23.78
C GLU A 166 10.10 -11.60 24.24
#